data_AF-A0A9Q0ENS5-F1
#
_entry.id   AF-A0A9Q0ENS5-F1
#
_cell.length_a   1.000
_cell.length_b   1.000
_cell.length_c   1.000
_cell.angle_alpha   90.00
_cell.angle_beta   90.00
_cell.angle_gamma   90.00
#
_symmetry.space_group_name_H-M   'P 1'
#
loop_
_entity.id
_entity.type
_entity.pdbx_description
1 polymer ?
#
loop_
_entity_poly.entity_id
_entity_poly.type
_entity_poly.pdbx_seq_one_letter_code
_entity_poly.pdbx_strand_id
1 'polypeptide(L)'
;MEVNISDPLFSKQWYLVNTGQADGTPGLDLNVAEAWRLGYTGRGVTIAIMDDGIDYLHPDLASNYVSTTPAVLHPSLRRSLQWLVVVGL
;
A
#
# COMPACT_ATOMS: atom_id res chain seq x y z
N MET A 1 8.85 8.17 -19.86
CA MET A 1 7.49 8.67 -19.58
C MET A 1 7.57 9.50 -18.34
N GLU A 2 7.03 10.71 -18.36
CA GLU A 2 6.92 11.58 -17.19
C GLU A 2 5.91 10.95 -16.22
N VAL A 3 6.25 10.85 -14.93
CA VAL A 3 5.32 10.35 -13.92
C VAL A 3 4.39 11.52 -13.59
N ASN A 4 3.18 11.53 -14.16
CA ASN A 4 2.19 12.57 -13.92
C ASN A 4 1.52 12.36 -12.55
N ILE A 5 1.97 13.09 -11.54
CA ILE A 5 1.42 13.03 -10.18
C ILE A 5 0.56 14.26 -9.94
N SER A 6 -0.75 14.06 -9.82
CA SER A 6 -1.74 15.12 -9.61
C SER A 6 -2.17 15.26 -8.15
N ASP A 7 -1.61 14.47 -7.24
CA ASP A 7 -1.95 14.54 -5.81
C ASP A 7 -1.57 15.93 -5.24
N PRO A 8 -2.53 16.70 -4.68
CA PRO A 8 -2.28 18.06 -4.20
C PRO A 8 -1.25 18.16 -3.06
N LEU A 9 -0.99 17.06 -2.35
CA LEU A 9 -0.07 17.00 -1.22
C LEU A 9 1.28 16.38 -1.59
N PHE A 10 1.49 15.93 -2.84
CA PHE A 10 2.72 15.30 -3.29
C PHE A 10 3.97 16.15 -3.02
N SER A 11 3.86 17.47 -3.19
CA SER A 11 4.98 18.41 -2.91
C SER A 11 5.46 18.36 -1.46
N LYS A 12 4.64 17.87 -0.53
CA LYS A 12 4.97 17.73 0.90
C LYS A 12 5.56 16.36 1.24
N GLN A 13 5.49 15.38 0.33
CA GLN A 13 5.93 14.00 0.56
C GLN A 13 7.43 13.84 0.24
N TRP A 14 8.27 14.46 1.07
CA TRP A 14 9.74 14.46 0.90
C TRP A 14 10.35 13.06 0.78
N TYR A 15 9.77 12.06 1.42
CA TYR A 15 10.26 10.68 1.39
C TYR A 15 10.14 10.02 0.00
N LEU A 16 9.31 10.55 -0.89
CA LEU A 16 9.16 10.07 -2.26
C LEU A 16 10.11 10.80 -3.22
N VAL A 17 10.11 12.13 -3.14
CA VAL A 17 10.98 13.02 -3.93
C VAL A 17 11.37 14.21 -3.05
N ASN A 18 12.65 14.30 -2.69
CA ASN A 18 13.19 15.36 -1.85
C ASN A 18 13.90 16.41 -2.71
N THR A 19 13.26 17.58 -2.86
CA THR A 19 13.82 18.75 -3.53
C THR A 19 14.35 19.79 -2.53
N GLY A 20 14.43 19.45 -1.24
CA GLY A 20 14.73 20.39 -0.15
C GLY A 20 13.50 21.16 0.34
N GLN A 21 12.28 20.69 0.05
CA GLN A 21 11.01 21.39 0.34
C GLN A 21 10.71 21.59 1.83
N ALA A 22 11.44 20.91 2.71
CA ALA A 22 11.26 20.93 4.16
C ALA A 22 12.60 21.11 4.88
N ASP A 23 13.47 21.98 4.33
CA ASP A 23 14.83 22.25 4.83
C ASP A 23 15.73 20.99 4.91
N GLY A 24 15.35 19.93 4.18
CA GLY A 24 16.11 18.69 4.05
C GLY A 24 17.21 18.79 2.99
N THR A 25 18.12 17.83 2.99
CA THR A 25 19.13 17.70 1.93
C THR A 25 18.49 17.10 0.67
N PRO A 26 18.49 17.80 -0.49
CA PRO A 26 17.93 17.27 -1.73
C PRO A 26 18.52 15.91 -2.11
N GLY A 27 17.66 15.01 -2.61
CA GLY A 27 18.03 13.65 -3.00
C GLY A 27 18.20 12.64 -1.86
N LEU A 28 18.05 13.06 -0.60
CA LEU A 28 17.87 12.11 0.52
C LEU A 28 16.39 11.70 0.61
N ASP A 29 16.00 10.78 -0.26
CA ASP A 29 14.67 10.15 -0.36
C ASP A 29 14.79 8.66 -0.70
N LEU A 30 13.66 7.98 -0.94
CA LEU A 30 13.63 6.56 -1.30
C LEU A 30 14.02 6.27 -2.76
N ASN A 31 14.30 7.29 -3.57
CA ASN A 31 14.57 7.21 -5.01
C ASN A 31 13.50 6.40 -5.79
N VAL A 32 12.23 6.54 -5.41
CA VAL A 32 11.11 5.77 -5.99
C VAL A 32 10.67 6.28 -7.37
N ALA A 33 10.98 7.53 -7.69
CA ALA A 33 10.58 8.14 -8.97
C ALA A 33 11.12 7.36 -10.18
N GLU A 34 12.33 6.82 -10.09
CA GLU A 34 12.92 6.01 -11.17
C GLU A 34 12.18 4.68 -11.33
N ALA A 35 11.79 4.03 -10.23
CA ALA A 35 10.99 2.80 -10.28
C ALA A 35 9.62 3.05 -10.96
N TRP A 36 8.96 4.16 -10.65
CA TRP A 36 7.70 4.55 -11.30
C TRP A 36 7.88 4.88 -12.78
N ARG A 37 9.00 5.52 -13.17
CA ARG A 37 9.35 5.79 -14.56
C ARG A 37 9.52 4.51 -15.38
N LEU A 38 10.00 3.44 -14.73
CA LEU A 38 10.10 2.09 -15.29
C LEU A 38 8.77 1.30 -15.22
N GLY A 39 7.72 1.85 -14.61
CA GLY A 39 6.39 1.24 -14.51
C GLY A 39 6.16 0.34 -13.30
N TYR A 40 7.12 0.28 -12.36
CA TYR A 40 6.99 -0.51 -11.13
C TYR A 40 6.18 0.26 -10.09
N THR A 41 4.92 -0.13 -9.87
CA THR A 41 3.99 0.59 -8.96
C THR A 41 3.47 -0.27 -7.80
N GLY A 42 3.94 -1.51 -7.68
CA GLY A 42 3.39 -2.48 -6.70
C GLY A 42 2.07 -3.15 -7.12
N ARG A 43 1.55 -2.87 -8.33
CA ARG A 43 0.36 -3.58 -8.85
C ARG A 43 0.56 -5.10 -8.82
N GLY A 44 -0.42 -5.81 -8.26
CA GLY A 44 -0.38 -7.27 -8.10
C GLY A 44 0.29 -7.77 -6.81
N VAL A 45 0.84 -6.87 -5.99
CA VAL A 45 1.34 -7.19 -4.65
C VAL A 45 0.25 -6.90 -3.61
N THR A 46 0.01 -7.84 -2.70
CA THR A 46 -0.87 -7.64 -1.55
C THR A 46 -0.02 -7.48 -0.29
N ILE A 47 -0.27 -6.41 0.48
CA ILE A 47 0.42 -6.09 1.73
C ILE A 47 -0.59 -6.22 2.86
N ALA A 48 -0.22 -6.93 3.94
CA ALA A 48 -1.00 -6.98 5.17
C ALA A 48 -0.41 -6.00 6.19
N ILE A 49 -1.26 -5.13 6.76
CA ILE A 49 -0.91 -4.19 7.81
C ILE A 49 -1.54 -4.72 9.11
N MET A 50 -0.71 -5.09 10.09
CA MET A 50 -1.16 -5.59 11.39
C MET A 50 -1.11 -4.44 12.40
N ASP A 51 -2.23 -3.74 12.51
CA ASP A 51 -2.40 -2.54 13.36
C ASP A 51 -3.81 -2.54 14.01
N ASP A 52 -4.23 -1.44 14.61
CA ASP A 52 -5.53 -1.27 15.26
C ASP A 52 -6.73 -1.20 14.29
N GLY A 53 -6.48 -0.93 13.01
CA GLY A 53 -7.49 -0.92 11.97
C GLY A 53 -7.04 -0.23 10.68
N ILE A 54 -7.97 -0.13 9.73
CA ILE A 54 -7.78 0.65 8.49
C ILE A 54 -9.12 1.29 8.10
N ASP A 55 -9.11 2.58 7.78
CA ASP A 55 -10.26 3.23 7.15
C ASP A 55 -10.29 2.88 5.65
N TYR A 56 -10.83 1.70 5.36
CA TYR A 56 -10.92 1.19 3.99
C TYR A 56 -11.90 1.98 3.09
N LEU A 57 -12.66 2.92 3.65
CA LEU A 57 -13.56 3.79 2.89
C LEU A 57 -12.93 5.15 2.55
N HIS A 58 -11.73 5.45 3.06
CA HIS A 58 -11.02 6.68 2.72
C HIS A 58 -10.82 6.77 1.19
N PRO A 59 -11.12 7.92 0.54
CA PRO A 59 -11.05 8.04 -0.92
C PRO A 59 -9.69 7.66 -1.54
N ASP A 60 -8.60 7.88 -0.80
CA ASP A 60 -7.23 7.59 -1.24
C ASP A 60 -6.80 6.12 -0.98
N LEU A 61 -7.58 5.35 -0.21
CA LEU A 61 -7.30 3.96 0.13
C LEU A 61 -8.28 2.98 -0.51
N ALA A 62 -9.53 3.38 -0.71
CA ALA A 62 -10.63 2.49 -1.10
C ALA A 62 -10.37 1.72 -2.40
N SER A 63 -9.71 2.33 -3.37
CA SER A 63 -9.36 1.70 -4.66
C SER A 63 -8.25 0.64 -4.54
N ASN A 64 -7.46 0.69 -3.47
CA ASN A 64 -6.32 -0.20 -3.21
C ASN A 64 -6.59 -1.21 -2.08
N TYR A 65 -7.76 -1.15 -1.45
CA TYR A 65 -8.14 -2.09 -0.39
C TYR A 65 -8.57 -3.45 -0.96
N VAL A 66 -8.01 -4.52 -0.41
CA VAL A 66 -8.34 -5.90 -0.77
C VAL A 66 -9.15 -6.53 0.37
N SER A 67 -10.48 -6.55 0.22
CA SER A 67 -11.40 -7.08 1.23
C SER A 67 -11.42 -8.61 1.33
N THR A 68 -10.96 -9.29 0.28
CA THR A 68 -10.91 -10.74 0.20
C THR A 68 -9.46 -11.17 0.19
N THR A 69 -9.04 -11.91 1.22
CA THR A 69 -7.79 -12.66 1.14
C THR A 69 -7.88 -13.52 -0.13
N PRO A 70 -6.96 -13.40 -1.11
CA PRO A 70 -6.91 -14.36 -2.19
C PRO A 70 -6.86 -15.71 -1.51
N ALA A 71 -7.82 -16.58 -1.79
CA ALA A 71 -7.90 -17.86 -1.13
C ALA A 71 -6.74 -18.74 -1.61
N VAL A 72 -5.52 -18.44 -1.15
CA VAL A 72 -4.35 -19.31 -1.17
C VAL A 72 -4.49 -20.30 -0.01
N LEU A 73 -5.71 -20.83 0.13
CA LEU A 73 -5.98 -22.02 0.91
C LEU A 73 -6.26 -23.10 -0.12
N HIS A 74 -5.32 -24.04 -0.19
CA HIS A 74 -5.51 -25.33 -0.86
C HIS A 74 -6.89 -25.89 -0.46
N PRO A 75 -7.68 -26.49 -1.37
CA PRO A 75 -9.06 -26.91 -1.11
C PRO A 75 -9.26 -27.73 0.18
N SER A 76 -8.22 -28.45 0.65
CA SER A 76 -8.24 -29.20 1.91
C SER A 76 -8.28 -28.33 3.18
N LEU A 77 -7.80 -27.09 3.14
CA LEU A 77 -7.78 -26.16 4.27
C LEU A 77 -9.09 -25.39 4.44
N ARG A 78 -10.01 -25.45 3.46
CA ARG A 78 -11.33 -24.80 3.51
C ARG A 78 -12.30 -25.46 4.48
N ARG A 79 -12.11 -26.74 4.82
CA ARG A 79 -12.99 -27.48 5.74
C ARG A 79 -12.58 -27.41 7.21
N SER A 80 -11.35 -26.99 7.51
CA SER A 80 -10.80 -27.02 8.88
C SER A 80 -10.83 -25.65 9.59
N LEU A 81 -11.05 -24.55 8.86
CA LEU A 81 -11.07 -23.20 9.45
C LEU A 81 -12.48 -22.70 9.83
N GLN A 82 -13.54 -23.46 9.55
CA GLN A 82 -14.89 -23.11 10.01
C GLN A 82 -15.05 -23.22 11.54
N TRP A 83 -14.07 -23.81 12.23
CA TRP A 83 -14.07 -24.02 13.69
C TRP A 83 -13.17 -23.06 14.48
N LEU A 84 -12.33 -22.23 13.85
CA LEU A 84 -11.37 -21.37 14.57
C LEU A 84 -11.83 -19.92 14.77
N VAL A 85 -13.03 -19.55 14.32
CA VAL A 85 -13.60 -18.20 14.55
C VAL A 85 -14.57 -18.17 15.75
N VAL A 86 -14.77 -19.30 16.45
CA VAL A 86 -15.62 -19.37 17.66
C VAL A 86 -14.83 -19.90 18.86
N VAL A 87 -13.69 -19.29 19.19
CA VAL A 87 -13.23 -19.19 20.60
C VAL A 87 -12.33 -17.95 20.69
N GLY A 88 -12.81 -16.91 21.35
CA GLY A 88 -12.05 -15.68 21.57
C GLY A 88 -12.93 -14.54 22.08
N LEU A 89 -13.66 -14.81 23.16
CA LEU A 89 -13.91 -13.79 24.20
C LEU A 89 -12.60 -13.58 24.97
#